data_AF-G3PTP4-F1
#
_entry.id   AF-G3PTP4-F1
#
_cell.length_a   1.000
_cell.length_b   1.000
_cell.length_c   1.000
_cell.angle_alpha   90.00
_cell.angle_beta   90.00
_cell.angle_gamma   90.00
#
_symmetry.space_group_name_H-M   'P 1'
#
loop_
_entity.id
_entity.type
_entity.pdbx_description
1 polymer ?
#
loop_
_entity_poly.entity_id
_entity_poly.type
_entity_poly.pdbx_seq_one_letter_code
_entity_poly.pdbx_strand_id
1 'polypeptide(L)'
;MNAARLHLLLHVFLSAGVLVHAFEPFTTTLVLGVGAALGRTIYNYLHESCDAKWIVFNATGLQLDLQTKLFGQHIASRIILKAVTGFMSNDNPKKPLVLSLHGWTGTGKNFVSQLIADNIYKEGMDSSFVHVFTSELHFPHSSHLNTYKSQLQQWIKGNVTNCGRSMFIFDEMDKMQPGLIDSIKPYLDYYEKLDGVSYRKAIFIFLSNAGGEGIIQAALDFWTAGRDREELELKDLETVLSVSVFNNKKSLQLDLQTKLFGQHIASRIILKSVTGFMSNDNPKKPLVLSLHGPTGTGKSFVSQLIADNIYKEGMDSSFVHVFTSELHFPHSSHLDTYKSQLQQWIKGNVTNCGRSMFIFDEMDNMQPGLIDSIKPYLDYHENLDGVSYRKAIFIFLSNAGREGIIQTALDFRKAGRDREELELKDLETVLSVSVFNNKNSGLWHTSLIDKNLVDFFVPFLPLEYRHVVQCVMAEMKARRVPPAHNVADQMAKDVVYFPKAERVFSSTGCKTISSKLAYYT
;
A
#
# COMPACT_ATOMS: atom_id res chain seq x y z
N MET A 1 47.28 9.65 -38.69
CA MET A 1 46.94 9.70 -40.14
C MET A 1 47.80 10.78 -40.78
N ASN A 2 48.74 10.42 -41.66
CA ASN A 2 49.83 11.31 -42.12
C ASN A 2 49.31 12.52 -42.92
N ALA A 3 49.90 13.71 -42.67
CA ALA A 3 49.57 14.99 -43.31
C ALA A 3 49.60 14.95 -44.86
N ALA A 4 50.37 14.04 -45.45
CA ALA A 4 50.41 13.80 -46.89
C ALA A 4 49.07 13.29 -47.48
N ARG A 5 48.26 12.55 -46.70
CA ARG A 5 46.94 12.08 -47.16
C ARG A 5 45.88 13.17 -47.12
N LEU A 6 46.02 14.16 -46.24
CA LEU A 6 45.10 15.30 -46.15
C LEU A 6 45.27 16.25 -47.33
N HIS A 7 46.51 16.50 -47.77
CA HIS A 7 46.79 17.31 -48.96
C HIS A 7 46.33 16.63 -50.27
N LEU A 8 46.45 15.30 -50.36
CA LEU A 8 45.95 14.56 -51.51
C LEU A 8 44.41 14.62 -51.60
N LEU A 9 43.71 14.50 -50.46
CA LEU A 9 42.26 14.63 -50.38
C LEU A 9 41.78 16.05 -50.69
N LEU A 10 42.51 17.08 -50.23
CA LEU A 10 42.18 18.47 -50.57
C LEU A 10 42.37 18.76 -52.06
N HIS A 11 43.44 18.22 -52.69
CA HIS A 11 43.64 18.37 -54.13
C HIS A 11 42.57 17.64 -54.95
N VAL A 12 42.13 16.46 -54.53
CA VAL A 12 41.03 15.73 -55.19
C VAL A 12 39.70 16.50 -55.08
N PHE A 13 39.41 17.10 -53.93
CA PHE A 13 38.21 17.93 -53.74
C PHE A 13 38.26 19.25 -54.53
N LEU A 14 39.43 19.88 -54.66
CA LEU A 14 39.61 21.10 -55.45
C LEU A 14 39.61 20.84 -56.96
N SER A 15 40.11 19.68 -57.43
CA SER A 15 40.06 19.31 -58.86
C SER A 15 38.67 18.89 -59.33
N ALA A 16 37.77 18.48 -58.43
CA ALA A 16 36.39 18.14 -58.76
C ALA A 16 35.53 19.39 -59.06
N GLY A 17 36.01 20.60 -58.74
CA GLY A 17 35.30 21.86 -58.98
C GLY A 17 35.37 22.43 -60.40
N VAL A 18 36.11 21.81 -61.34
CA VAL A 18 36.40 22.42 -62.67
C VAL A 18 35.88 21.61 -63.87
N LEU A 19 35.17 20.49 -63.68
CA LEU A 19 34.57 19.74 -64.80
C LEU A 19 33.06 19.64 -64.68
N VAL A 20 32.39 20.81 -64.72
CA VAL A 20 30.99 20.90 -65.13
C VAL A 20 30.98 20.99 -66.65
N HIS A 21 30.95 19.85 -67.32
CA HIS A 21 30.19 19.60 -68.55
C HIS A 21 30.53 18.19 -69.07
N ALA A 22 29.47 17.44 -69.37
CA ALA A 22 29.43 16.09 -69.96
C ALA A 22 29.62 14.91 -69.01
N PHE A 23 28.54 14.50 -68.32
CA PHE A 23 28.30 13.09 -68.01
C PHE A 23 26.81 12.75 -68.07
N GLU A 24 26.49 11.65 -68.76
CA GLU A 24 25.16 11.13 -69.03
C GLU A 24 24.34 10.83 -67.74
N PRO A 25 23.00 10.90 -67.80
CA PRO A 25 22.10 10.74 -66.64
C PRO A 25 22.14 9.36 -65.95
N PHE A 26 22.81 8.36 -66.54
CA PHE A 26 22.90 7.01 -65.97
C PHE A 26 24.13 6.78 -65.07
N THR A 27 25.19 7.59 -65.17
CA THR A 27 26.38 7.44 -64.31
C THR A 27 26.29 8.25 -63.02
N THR A 28 25.58 9.38 -63.04
CA THR A 28 25.33 10.25 -61.87
C THR A 28 24.41 9.59 -60.84
N THR A 29 23.45 8.77 -61.27
CA THR A 29 22.55 8.01 -60.37
C THR A 29 23.29 6.88 -59.64
N LEU A 30 24.25 6.22 -60.29
CA LEU A 30 25.03 5.15 -59.68
C LEU A 30 26.05 5.67 -58.65
N VAL A 31 26.71 6.80 -58.94
CA VAL A 31 27.72 7.40 -58.04
C VAL A 31 27.07 8.07 -56.83
N LEU A 32 25.90 8.71 -56.98
CA LEU A 32 25.12 9.22 -55.85
C LEU A 32 24.51 8.10 -55.01
N GLY A 33 24.07 7.01 -55.62
CA GLY A 33 23.54 5.83 -54.92
C GLY A 33 24.59 5.10 -54.08
N VAL A 34 25.81 4.91 -54.61
CA VAL A 34 26.93 4.26 -53.92
C VAL A 34 27.53 5.18 -52.84
N GLY A 35 27.64 6.49 -53.10
CA GLY A 35 28.10 7.48 -52.12
C GLY A 35 27.14 7.68 -50.95
N ALA A 36 25.82 7.71 -51.20
CA ALA A 36 24.81 7.78 -50.15
C ALA A 36 24.72 6.47 -49.34
N ALA A 37 24.88 5.32 -50.00
CA ALA A 37 24.97 4.02 -49.32
C ALA A 37 26.20 3.96 -48.41
N LEU A 38 27.40 4.26 -48.93
CA LEU A 38 28.64 4.30 -48.14
C LEU A 38 28.59 5.34 -47.02
N GLY A 39 28.03 6.53 -47.27
CA GLY A 39 27.84 7.56 -46.25
C GLY A 39 26.88 7.14 -45.13
N ARG A 40 25.77 6.47 -45.47
CA ARG A 40 24.82 5.91 -44.50
C ARG A 40 25.42 4.74 -43.73
N THR A 41 26.24 3.91 -44.38
CA THR A 41 26.97 2.81 -43.74
C THR A 41 28.02 3.33 -42.76
N ILE A 42 28.76 4.39 -43.10
CA ILE A 42 29.74 5.04 -42.21
C ILE A 42 29.04 5.80 -41.07
N TYR A 43 27.92 6.47 -41.34
CA TYR A 43 27.13 7.14 -40.30
C TYR A 43 26.53 6.14 -39.29
N ASN A 44 25.92 5.03 -39.75
CA ASN A 44 25.45 3.93 -38.90
C ASN A 44 26.60 3.10 -38.28
N TYR A 45 27.84 3.35 -38.70
CA TYR A 45 29.03 2.79 -38.05
C TYR A 45 29.51 3.65 -36.88
N LEU A 46 29.33 4.96 -36.96
CA LEU A 46 29.77 5.92 -35.95
C LEU A 46 28.67 6.33 -34.96
N HIS A 47 27.39 6.17 -35.32
CA HIS A 47 26.25 6.52 -34.47
C HIS A 47 25.43 5.28 -34.14
N GLU A 48 24.99 5.21 -32.89
CA GLU A 48 24.12 4.15 -32.40
C GLU A 48 22.77 4.16 -33.14
N SER A 49 22.29 2.98 -33.53
CA SER A 49 21.02 2.79 -34.25
C SER A 49 20.18 1.70 -33.60
N CYS A 50 18.86 1.84 -33.63
CA CYS A 50 17.93 0.89 -33.02
C CYS A 50 17.79 -0.39 -33.88
N ASP A 51 18.83 -1.21 -33.90
CA ASP A 51 18.89 -2.45 -34.65
C ASP A 51 19.75 -3.51 -33.93
N ALA A 52 19.80 -4.71 -34.53
CA ALA A 52 20.51 -5.85 -33.98
C ALA A 52 22.05 -5.72 -33.98
N LYS A 53 22.63 -4.61 -34.46
CA LYS A 53 24.07 -4.35 -34.35
C LYS A 53 24.43 -3.74 -32.99
N TRP A 54 23.54 -2.90 -32.45
CA TRP A 54 23.76 -2.17 -31.19
C TRP A 54 22.97 -2.74 -30.02
N ILE A 55 21.83 -3.40 -30.30
CA ILE A 55 20.97 -4.01 -29.30
C ILE A 55 20.96 -5.53 -29.50
N VAL A 56 21.79 -6.23 -28.73
CA VAL A 56 21.94 -7.69 -28.77
C VAL A 56 21.92 -8.25 -27.35
N PHE A 57 20.89 -9.04 -27.06
CA PHE A 57 20.79 -9.67 -25.75
C PHE A 57 21.72 -10.88 -25.64
N ASN A 58 22.68 -10.81 -24.70
CA ASN A 58 23.55 -11.91 -24.35
C ASN A 58 23.01 -12.65 -23.11
N ALA A 59 22.15 -13.64 -23.32
CA ALA A 59 21.53 -14.40 -22.22
C ALA A 59 22.57 -15.12 -21.33
N THR A 60 23.56 -15.75 -21.95
CA THR A 60 24.64 -16.46 -21.25
C THR A 60 25.55 -15.48 -20.50
N GLY A 61 25.83 -14.32 -21.11
CA GLY A 61 26.57 -13.23 -20.48
C GLY A 61 25.86 -12.72 -19.23
N LEU A 62 24.56 -12.45 -19.31
CA LEU A 62 23.77 -12.01 -18.17
C LEU A 62 23.76 -13.05 -17.05
N GLN A 63 23.62 -14.33 -17.39
CA GLN A 63 23.70 -15.42 -16.41
C GLN A 63 25.05 -15.45 -15.70
N LEU A 64 26.15 -15.38 -16.45
CA LEU A 64 27.50 -15.39 -15.90
C LEU A 64 27.75 -14.16 -15.01
N ASP A 65 27.34 -12.98 -15.46
CA ASP A 65 27.49 -11.73 -14.72
C ASP A 65 26.71 -11.75 -13.40
N LEU A 66 25.45 -12.21 -13.41
CA LEU A 66 24.67 -12.34 -12.18
C LEU A 66 25.29 -13.36 -11.21
N GLN A 67 25.88 -14.45 -11.71
CA GLN A 67 26.50 -15.46 -10.85
C GLN A 67 27.85 -15.03 -10.26
N THR A 68 28.65 -14.30 -11.03
CA THR A 68 30.05 -14.01 -10.67
C THR A 68 30.25 -12.61 -10.11
N LYS A 69 29.34 -11.67 -10.37
CA LYS A 69 29.45 -10.27 -9.94
C LYS A 69 28.42 -9.88 -8.88
N LEU A 70 27.26 -10.54 -8.80
CA LEU A 70 26.18 -10.17 -7.87
C LEU A 70 26.15 -11.09 -6.65
N PHE A 71 26.84 -10.69 -5.58
CA PHE A 71 27.00 -11.50 -4.38
C PHE A 71 25.83 -11.39 -3.40
N GLY A 72 25.45 -12.53 -2.78
CA GLY A 72 24.47 -12.57 -1.70
C GLY A 72 23.04 -12.21 -2.10
N GLN A 73 22.74 -12.12 -3.40
CA GLN A 73 21.40 -11.80 -3.93
C GLN A 73 20.83 -12.97 -4.75
N HIS A 74 20.77 -14.16 -4.16
CA HIS A 74 20.34 -15.40 -4.84
C HIS A 74 18.89 -15.31 -5.36
N ILE A 75 17.99 -14.69 -4.60
CA ILE A 75 16.58 -14.47 -5.00
C ILE A 75 16.52 -13.54 -6.21
N ALA A 76 17.17 -12.37 -6.14
CA ALA A 76 17.15 -11.38 -7.21
C ALA A 76 17.77 -11.95 -8.49
N SER A 77 18.95 -12.57 -8.39
CA SER A 77 19.66 -13.18 -9.52
C SER A 77 18.76 -14.13 -10.31
N ARG A 78 18.05 -15.03 -9.61
CA ARG A 78 17.15 -16.01 -10.23
C ARG A 78 15.96 -15.35 -10.92
N ILE A 79 15.33 -14.36 -10.27
CA ILE A 79 14.14 -13.68 -10.80
C ILE A 79 14.53 -12.84 -12.03
N ILE A 80 15.60 -12.06 -11.93
CA ILE A 80 16.06 -11.16 -13.00
C ILE A 80 16.45 -11.95 -14.23
N LEU A 81 17.27 -13.00 -14.07
CA LEU A 81 17.69 -13.85 -15.19
C LEU A 81 16.47 -14.41 -15.94
N LYS A 82 15.50 -14.95 -15.21
CA LYS A 82 14.28 -15.53 -15.78
C LYS A 82 13.42 -14.46 -16.48
N ALA A 83 13.20 -13.31 -15.84
CA ALA A 83 12.34 -12.25 -16.34
C ALA A 83 12.93 -11.58 -17.60
N VAL A 84 14.21 -11.19 -17.55
CA VAL A 84 14.89 -10.53 -18.67
C VAL A 84 15.03 -11.50 -19.83
N THR A 85 15.49 -12.73 -19.60
CA THR A 85 15.64 -13.73 -20.67
C THR A 85 14.31 -14.03 -21.34
N GLY A 86 13.26 -14.29 -20.56
CA GLY A 86 11.93 -14.60 -21.08
C GLY A 86 11.30 -13.43 -21.85
N PHE A 87 11.55 -12.20 -21.44
CA PHE A 87 11.11 -11.01 -22.17
C PHE A 87 11.88 -10.82 -23.48
N MET A 88 13.21 -10.92 -23.43
CA MET A 88 14.06 -10.65 -24.60
C MET A 88 13.94 -11.70 -25.70
N SER A 89 13.60 -12.94 -25.33
CA SER A 89 13.34 -14.04 -26.27
C SER A 89 11.91 -14.05 -26.83
N ASN A 90 11.03 -13.12 -26.40
CA ASN A 90 9.70 -12.95 -26.97
C ASN A 90 9.69 -11.81 -27.99
N ASP A 91 9.44 -12.14 -29.26
CA ASP A 91 9.39 -11.14 -30.35
C ASP A 91 8.15 -10.24 -30.31
N ASN A 92 7.09 -10.67 -29.62
CA ASN A 92 5.82 -9.94 -29.51
C ASN A 92 5.27 -9.95 -28.06
N PRO A 93 5.95 -9.28 -27.12
CA PRO A 93 5.48 -9.15 -25.75
C PRO A 93 4.14 -8.40 -25.70
N LYS A 94 3.25 -8.77 -24.77
CA LYS A 94 1.93 -8.13 -24.61
C LYS A 94 1.96 -6.86 -23.75
N LYS A 95 3.07 -6.61 -23.06
CA LYS A 95 3.31 -5.54 -22.08
C LYS A 95 4.82 -5.31 -22.00
N PRO A 96 5.31 -4.08 -21.72
CA PRO A 96 6.72 -3.86 -21.37
C PRO A 96 7.20 -4.75 -20.23
N LEU A 97 8.51 -5.00 -20.19
CA LEU A 97 9.13 -5.56 -19.00
C LEU A 97 9.17 -4.49 -17.92
N VAL A 98 8.62 -4.82 -16.76
CA VAL A 98 8.64 -3.92 -15.60
C VAL A 98 9.28 -4.67 -14.43
N LEU A 99 10.44 -4.19 -13.99
CA LEU A 99 11.15 -4.71 -12.83
C LEU A 99 11.10 -3.67 -11.72
N SER A 100 10.81 -4.11 -10.50
CA SER A 100 10.87 -3.26 -9.30
C SER A 100 11.85 -3.88 -8.33
N LEU A 101 13.01 -3.24 -8.16
CA LEU A 101 14.11 -3.68 -7.33
C LEU A 101 14.07 -2.93 -6.01
N HIS A 102 13.69 -3.65 -4.95
CA HIS A 102 13.52 -3.14 -3.60
C HIS A 102 14.52 -3.80 -2.65
N GLY A 103 15.04 -3.04 -1.69
CA GLY A 103 15.97 -3.57 -0.71
C GLY A 103 16.77 -2.51 0.02
N TRP A 104 17.62 -2.93 0.94
CA TRP A 104 18.50 -2.04 1.69
C TRP A 104 19.48 -1.27 0.77
N THR A 105 20.00 -0.16 1.27
CA THR A 105 21.02 0.61 0.54
C THR A 105 22.33 -0.17 0.41
N GLY A 106 23.07 0.05 -0.69
CA GLY A 106 24.37 -0.57 -0.93
C GLY A 106 24.36 -2.06 -1.29
N THR A 107 23.20 -2.68 -1.52
CA THR A 107 23.10 -4.14 -1.78
C THR A 107 23.12 -4.53 -3.26
N GLY A 108 23.30 -3.58 -4.18
CA GLY A 108 23.49 -3.84 -5.61
C GLY A 108 22.30 -3.53 -6.53
N LYS A 109 21.28 -2.79 -6.10
CA LYS A 109 20.12 -2.42 -6.95
C LYS A 109 20.53 -1.72 -8.27
N ASN A 110 21.35 -0.66 -8.18
CA ASN A 110 21.83 0.07 -9.36
C ASN A 110 22.85 -0.76 -10.18
N PHE A 111 23.62 -1.59 -9.49
CA PHE A 111 24.58 -2.49 -10.13
C PHE A 111 23.87 -3.54 -10.99
N VAL A 112 22.75 -4.08 -10.52
CA VAL A 112 21.90 -4.98 -11.31
C VAL A 112 21.39 -4.31 -12.58
N SER A 113 20.89 -3.07 -12.51
CA SER A 113 20.43 -2.38 -13.72
C SER A 113 21.55 -2.18 -14.73
N GLN A 114 22.78 -1.92 -14.27
CA GLN A 114 23.96 -1.86 -15.12
C GLN A 114 24.26 -3.22 -15.78
N LEU A 115 24.26 -4.32 -15.02
CA LEU A 115 24.47 -5.66 -15.59
C LEU A 115 23.43 -6.01 -16.66
N ILE A 116 22.17 -5.60 -16.46
CA ILE A 116 21.10 -5.79 -17.45
C ILE A 116 21.39 -4.96 -18.70
N ALA A 117 21.78 -3.68 -18.55
CA ALA A 117 22.09 -2.80 -19.67
C ALA A 117 23.30 -3.31 -20.48
N ASP A 118 24.40 -3.68 -19.80
CA ASP A 118 25.64 -4.17 -20.42
C ASP A 118 25.45 -5.47 -21.22
N ASN A 119 24.42 -6.25 -20.89
CA ASN A 119 24.08 -7.48 -21.60
C ASN A 119 22.97 -7.32 -22.66
N ILE A 120 22.44 -6.09 -22.86
CA ILE A 120 21.42 -5.79 -23.88
C ILE A 120 21.95 -4.78 -24.90
N TYR A 121 22.63 -3.74 -24.45
CA TYR A 121 23.15 -2.65 -25.27
C TYR A 121 24.66 -2.73 -25.35
N LYS A 122 25.21 -2.55 -26.54
CA LYS A 122 26.66 -2.63 -26.76
C LYS A 122 27.44 -1.58 -25.95
N GLU A 123 26.88 -0.39 -25.79
CA GLU A 123 27.45 0.69 -24.98
C GLU A 123 26.96 0.67 -23.52
N GLY A 124 26.25 -0.38 -23.10
CA GLY A 124 25.76 -0.55 -21.74
C GLY A 124 24.92 0.63 -21.26
N MET A 125 25.27 1.18 -20.10
CA MET A 125 24.61 2.35 -19.51
C MET A 125 24.84 3.66 -20.28
N ASP A 126 25.87 3.73 -21.13
CA ASP A 126 26.17 4.91 -21.96
C ASP A 126 25.41 4.90 -23.31
N SER A 127 24.61 3.85 -23.56
CA SER A 127 23.73 3.76 -24.72
C SER A 127 22.71 4.89 -24.73
N SER A 128 22.49 5.48 -25.90
CA SER A 128 21.44 6.47 -26.15
C SER A 128 20.02 5.94 -25.96
N PHE A 129 19.85 4.62 -25.83
CA PHE A 129 18.58 3.96 -25.55
C PHE A 129 18.38 3.60 -24.08
N VAL A 130 19.34 3.93 -23.20
CA VAL A 130 19.23 3.75 -21.75
C VAL A 130 19.08 5.12 -21.10
N HIS A 131 18.02 5.29 -20.31
CA HIS A 131 17.68 6.57 -19.69
C HIS A 131 17.54 6.41 -18.18
N VAL A 132 18.34 7.14 -17.41
CA VAL A 132 18.32 7.10 -15.94
C VAL A 132 17.71 8.37 -15.38
N PHE A 133 16.71 8.22 -14.50
CA PHE A 133 16.06 9.30 -13.78
C PHE A 133 16.22 9.10 -12.28
N THR A 134 17.10 9.85 -11.65
CA THR A 134 17.16 9.95 -10.18
C THR A 134 16.14 10.96 -9.67
N SER A 135 15.26 10.54 -8.76
CA SER A 135 14.12 11.34 -8.30
C SER A 135 14.53 12.67 -7.67
N GLU A 136 15.52 12.67 -6.78
CA GLU A 136 15.99 13.90 -6.11
C GLU A 136 16.73 14.86 -7.04
N LEU A 137 17.35 14.36 -8.11
CA LEU A 137 18.11 15.18 -9.04
C LEU A 137 17.21 15.82 -10.10
N HIS A 138 16.36 15.01 -10.72
CA HIS A 138 15.55 15.43 -11.87
C HIS A 138 14.20 16.02 -11.45
N PHE A 139 13.67 15.65 -10.28
CA PHE A 139 12.35 16.08 -9.81
C PHE A 139 12.37 16.67 -8.38
N PRO A 140 13.29 17.62 -8.06
CA PRO A 140 13.53 18.07 -6.69
C PRO A 140 12.37 18.88 -6.07
N HIS A 141 11.56 19.57 -6.88
CA HIS A 141 10.60 20.57 -6.41
C HIS A 141 9.15 20.20 -6.73
N SER A 142 8.32 20.03 -5.70
CA SER A 142 6.89 19.71 -5.84
C SER A 142 6.07 20.80 -6.54
N SER A 143 6.50 22.06 -6.49
CA SER A 143 5.87 23.17 -7.21
C SER A 143 5.88 22.99 -8.73
N HIS A 144 6.84 22.25 -9.29
CA HIS A 144 7.01 22.05 -10.73
C HIS A 144 6.45 20.70 -11.22
N LEU A 145 5.69 19.99 -10.38
CA LEU A 145 5.19 18.64 -10.67
C LEU A 145 4.49 18.55 -12.04
N ASN A 146 3.65 19.52 -12.41
CA ASN A 146 2.95 19.50 -13.70
C ASN A 146 3.92 19.59 -14.89
N THR A 147 4.95 20.43 -14.80
CA THR A 147 6.00 20.55 -15.81
C THR A 147 6.78 19.25 -15.94
N TYR A 148 7.18 18.65 -14.81
CA TYR A 148 7.90 17.38 -14.78
C TYR A 148 7.09 16.24 -15.39
N LYS A 149 5.78 16.17 -15.10
CA LYS A 149 4.89 15.19 -15.73
C LYS A 149 4.91 15.33 -17.26
N SER A 150 4.69 16.53 -17.77
CA SER A 150 4.66 16.77 -19.21
C SER A 150 5.99 16.46 -19.89
N GLN A 151 7.11 16.89 -19.30
CA GLN A 151 8.46 16.62 -19.82
C GLN A 151 8.78 15.12 -19.83
N LEU A 152 8.49 14.40 -18.74
CA LEU A 152 8.75 12.97 -18.63
C LEU A 152 7.91 12.16 -19.63
N GLN A 153 6.62 12.50 -19.77
CA GLN A 153 5.73 11.86 -20.74
C GLN A 153 6.21 12.08 -22.18
N GLN A 154 6.61 13.30 -22.53
CA GLN A 154 7.17 13.61 -23.84
C GLN A 154 8.49 12.88 -24.09
N TRP A 155 9.36 12.81 -23.08
CA TRP A 155 10.65 12.12 -23.18
C TRP A 155 10.49 10.62 -23.43
N ILE A 156 9.64 9.95 -22.64
CA ILE A 156 9.36 8.52 -22.78
C ILE A 156 8.76 8.25 -24.17
N LYS A 157 7.74 9.03 -24.56
CA LYS A 157 7.10 8.90 -25.88
C LYS A 157 8.09 9.09 -27.03
N GLY A 158 8.92 10.14 -26.97
CA GLY A 158 9.91 10.45 -28.00
C GLY A 158 10.94 9.33 -28.18
N ASN A 159 11.53 8.87 -27.07
CA ASN A 159 12.55 7.83 -27.13
C ASN A 159 11.99 6.46 -27.55
N VAL A 160 10.79 6.08 -27.09
CA VAL A 160 10.16 4.83 -27.54
C VAL A 160 9.74 4.90 -29.01
N THR A 161 9.35 6.09 -29.50
CA THR A 161 9.08 6.29 -30.93
C THR A 161 10.35 6.08 -31.77
N ASN A 162 11.50 6.54 -31.29
CA ASN A 162 12.80 6.35 -31.95
C ASN A 162 13.28 4.90 -31.84
N CYS A 163 13.11 4.28 -30.67
CA CYS A 163 13.50 2.90 -30.42
C CYS A 163 12.55 2.21 -29.44
N GLY A 164 11.76 1.26 -29.95
CA GLY A 164 10.80 0.51 -29.14
C GLY A 164 11.43 -0.34 -28.02
N ARG A 165 12.75 -0.60 -28.09
CA ARG A 165 13.55 -1.29 -27.06
C ARG A 165 14.30 -0.32 -26.15
N SER A 166 13.79 0.89 -25.91
CA SER A 166 14.39 1.80 -24.93
C SER A 166 14.23 1.28 -23.50
N MET A 167 15.22 1.53 -22.64
CA MET A 167 15.23 1.19 -21.22
C MET A 167 15.14 2.46 -20.38
N PHE A 168 14.24 2.47 -19.41
CA PHE A 168 14.04 3.56 -18.47
C PHE A 168 14.28 3.07 -17.05
N ILE A 169 15.28 3.64 -16.39
CA ILE A 169 15.66 3.35 -15.01
C ILE A 169 15.23 4.52 -14.15
N PHE A 170 14.40 4.28 -13.16
CA PHE A 170 13.94 5.28 -12.20
C PHE A 170 14.55 4.95 -10.84
N ASP A 171 15.52 5.77 -10.45
CA ASP A 171 16.23 5.62 -9.20
C ASP A 171 15.57 6.43 -8.08
N GLU A 172 15.68 5.89 -6.86
CA GLU A 172 15.06 6.41 -5.64
C GLU A 172 13.54 6.62 -5.79
N MET A 173 12.85 5.63 -6.35
CA MET A 173 11.41 5.69 -6.62
C MET A 173 10.57 5.93 -5.36
N ASP A 174 11.06 5.55 -4.17
CA ASP A 174 10.43 5.84 -2.87
C ASP A 174 10.34 7.34 -2.57
N LYS A 175 11.19 8.16 -3.21
CA LYS A 175 11.22 9.61 -3.08
C LYS A 175 10.49 10.32 -4.21
N MET A 176 10.04 9.58 -5.23
CA MET A 176 9.32 10.13 -6.37
C MET A 176 7.90 10.53 -5.97
N GLN A 177 7.48 11.72 -6.41
CA GLN A 177 6.14 12.22 -6.08
C GLN A 177 5.04 11.35 -6.72
N PRO A 178 3.98 10.96 -5.99
CA PRO A 178 2.96 10.04 -6.50
C PRO A 178 2.34 10.49 -7.83
N GLY A 179 2.09 11.79 -7.99
CA GLY A 179 1.51 12.32 -9.22
C GLY A 179 2.40 12.11 -10.46
N LEU A 180 3.73 11.98 -10.30
CA LEU A 180 4.66 11.70 -11.38
C LEU A 180 4.67 10.20 -11.70
N ILE A 181 4.55 9.34 -10.69
CA ILE A 181 4.35 7.89 -10.85
C ILE A 181 3.05 7.60 -11.62
N ASP A 182 1.95 8.29 -11.26
CA ASP A 182 0.67 8.18 -11.95
C ASP A 182 0.78 8.57 -13.44
N SER A 183 1.67 9.52 -13.76
CA SER A 183 1.86 9.99 -15.13
C SER A 183 2.56 8.99 -16.04
N ILE A 184 3.34 8.05 -15.48
CA ILE A 184 4.03 6.99 -16.23
C ILE A 184 3.25 5.69 -16.28
N LYS A 185 2.28 5.50 -15.37
CA LYS A 185 1.47 4.28 -15.25
C LYS A 185 0.87 3.78 -16.58
N PRO A 186 0.32 4.64 -17.47
CA PRO A 186 -0.21 4.18 -18.75
C PRO A 186 0.83 3.41 -19.59
N TYR A 187 2.08 3.87 -19.62
CA TYR A 187 3.15 3.23 -20.42
C TYR A 187 3.53 1.85 -19.91
N LEU A 188 3.15 1.52 -18.67
CA LEU A 188 3.46 0.24 -18.03
C LEU A 188 2.36 -0.79 -18.21
N ASP A 189 1.24 -0.48 -18.87
CA ASP A 189 0.06 -1.35 -18.95
C ASP A 189 0.05 -2.24 -20.22
N TYR A 190 -1.01 -3.03 -20.42
CA TYR A 190 -1.16 -4.00 -21.52
C TYR A 190 -1.62 -3.39 -22.86
N TYR A 191 -1.66 -2.06 -22.96
CA TYR A 191 -2.10 -1.37 -24.18
C TYR A 191 -1.28 -1.77 -25.41
N GLU A 192 -1.95 -1.93 -26.56
CA GLU A 192 -1.27 -2.16 -27.85
C GLU A 192 -0.47 -0.95 -28.28
N LYS A 193 -1.13 0.21 -28.25
CA LYS A 193 -0.57 1.51 -28.55
C LYS A 193 -1.16 2.55 -27.60
N LEU A 194 -0.33 3.50 -27.20
CA LEU A 194 -0.74 4.74 -26.53
C LEU A 194 -0.25 5.90 -27.39
N ASP A 195 -1.17 6.79 -27.77
CA ASP A 195 -0.91 7.86 -28.74
C ASP A 195 -0.20 7.39 -30.03
N GLY A 196 -0.58 6.21 -30.53
CA GLY A 196 0.01 5.61 -31.75
C GLY A 196 1.36 4.92 -31.57
N VAL A 197 1.98 4.98 -30.39
CA VAL A 197 3.29 4.38 -30.07
C VAL A 197 3.10 3.09 -29.26
N SER A 198 3.85 2.04 -29.57
CA SER A 198 3.80 0.78 -28.81
C SER A 198 4.96 0.72 -27.80
N TYR A 199 4.62 0.57 -26.53
CA TYR A 199 5.58 0.48 -25.41
C TYR A 199 5.93 -0.96 -25.05
N ARG A 200 5.34 -1.94 -25.73
CA ARG A 200 5.42 -3.37 -25.37
C ARG A 200 6.83 -3.94 -25.33
N LYS A 201 7.75 -3.38 -26.11
CA LYS A 201 9.16 -3.81 -26.18
C LYS A 201 10.09 -3.01 -25.26
N ALA A 202 9.58 -1.99 -24.58
CA ALA A 202 10.37 -1.17 -23.68
C ALA A 202 10.62 -1.90 -22.35
N ILE A 203 11.66 -1.46 -21.64
CA ILE A 203 12.05 -1.99 -20.34
C ILE A 203 11.98 -0.86 -19.32
N PHE A 204 11.29 -1.09 -18.20
CA PHE A 204 11.21 -0.17 -17.08
C PHE A 204 11.79 -0.84 -15.85
N ILE A 205 12.74 -0.18 -15.19
CA ILE A 205 13.37 -0.63 -13.96
C ILE A 205 13.17 0.44 -12.89
N PHE A 206 12.49 0.09 -11.80
CA PHE A 206 12.29 0.96 -10.64
C PHE A 206 13.21 0.50 -9.52
N LEU A 207 13.99 1.43 -8.96
CA LEU A 207 14.92 1.16 -7.86
C LEU A 207 14.44 1.90 -6.62
N SER A 208 14.36 1.21 -5.48
CA SER A 208 13.85 1.82 -4.26
C SER A 208 14.38 1.17 -3.00
N ASN A 209 14.42 1.96 -1.91
CA ASN A 209 14.70 1.47 -0.56
C ASN A 209 13.44 1.01 0.19
N ALA A 210 12.24 1.19 -0.39
CA ALA A 210 10.99 0.74 0.21
C ALA A 210 11.01 -0.78 0.48
N GLY A 211 10.53 -1.19 1.66
CA GLY A 211 10.57 -2.58 2.10
C GLY A 211 11.95 -3.08 2.55
N GLY A 212 12.99 -2.24 2.54
CA GLY A 212 14.34 -2.63 2.97
C GLY A 212 14.40 -3.15 4.41
N GLU A 213 13.75 -2.47 5.37
CA GLU A 213 13.70 -2.91 6.77
C GLU A 213 13.03 -4.28 6.93
N GLY A 214 11.92 -4.49 6.25
CA GLY A 214 11.21 -5.75 6.30
C GLY A 214 12.04 -6.91 5.74
N ILE A 215 12.72 -6.70 4.60
CA ILE A 215 13.62 -7.71 4.01
C ILE A 215 14.76 -8.04 4.99
N ILE A 216 15.31 -7.04 5.68
CA ILE A 216 16.33 -7.25 6.71
C ILE A 216 15.77 -8.09 7.85
N GLN A 217 14.57 -7.77 8.33
CA GLN A 217 13.97 -8.51 9.44
C GLN A 217 13.78 -9.98 9.07
N ALA A 218 13.24 -10.27 7.89
CA ALA A 218 13.10 -11.65 7.42
C ALA A 218 14.44 -12.39 7.31
N ALA A 219 15.48 -11.72 6.82
CA ALA A 219 16.82 -12.30 6.76
C ALA A 219 17.42 -12.52 8.16
N LEU A 220 17.16 -11.61 9.11
CA LEU A 220 17.58 -11.72 10.50
C LEU A 220 16.86 -12.86 11.22
N ASP A 221 15.57 -13.06 10.95
CA ASP A 221 14.77 -14.15 11.52
C ASP A 221 15.30 -15.52 11.07
N PHE A 222 15.67 -15.66 9.79
CA PHE A 222 16.33 -16.87 9.29
C PHE A 222 17.67 -17.11 9.96
N TRP A 223 18.50 -16.06 10.05
CA TRP A 223 19.82 -16.17 10.65
C TRP A 223 19.75 -16.51 12.15
N THR A 224 18.85 -15.88 12.90
CA THR A 224 18.63 -16.17 14.34
C THR A 224 18.05 -17.56 14.58
N ALA A 225 17.30 -18.10 13.63
CA ALA A 225 16.85 -19.49 13.63
C ALA A 225 17.95 -20.50 13.22
N GLY A 226 19.19 -20.03 12.95
CA GLY A 226 20.31 -20.88 12.55
C GLY A 226 20.19 -21.45 11.13
N ARG A 227 19.38 -20.82 10.27
CA ARG A 227 19.16 -21.25 8.87
C ARG A 227 20.10 -20.51 7.93
N ASP A 228 20.46 -21.17 6.83
CA ASP A 228 21.31 -20.54 5.81
C ASP A 228 20.55 -19.46 5.04
N ARG A 229 21.25 -18.40 4.63
CA ARG A 229 20.67 -17.28 3.86
C ARG A 229 20.05 -17.76 2.56
N GLU A 230 20.70 -18.72 1.91
CA GLU A 230 20.33 -19.29 0.62
C GLU A 230 19.01 -20.08 0.69
N GLU A 231 18.54 -20.45 1.89
CA GLU A 231 17.22 -21.04 2.10
C GLU A 231 16.07 -20.02 1.99
N LEU A 232 16.35 -18.72 2.10
CA LEU A 232 15.34 -17.68 2.00
C LEU A 232 14.76 -17.66 0.58
N GLU A 233 13.45 -17.81 0.45
CA GLU A 233 12.76 -17.81 -0.83
C GLU A 233 11.89 -16.54 -1.01
N LEU A 234 11.42 -16.32 -2.25
CA LEU A 234 10.56 -15.18 -2.55
C LEU A 234 9.28 -15.19 -1.71
N LYS A 235 8.68 -16.35 -1.47
CA LYS A 235 7.44 -16.51 -0.67
C LYS A 235 7.58 -16.00 0.77
N ASP A 236 8.79 -16.11 1.34
CA ASP A 236 9.07 -15.65 2.70
C ASP A 236 9.14 -14.12 2.76
N LEU A 237 9.49 -13.49 1.62
CA LEU A 237 9.53 -12.05 1.46
C LEU A 237 8.22 -11.46 0.90
N GLU A 238 7.36 -12.24 0.26
CA GLU A 238 6.10 -11.76 -0.35
C GLU A 238 5.19 -11.09 0.68
N THR A 239 5.06 -11.67 1.88
CA THR A 239 4.24 -11.08 2.95
C THR A 239 4.82 -9.72 3.37
N VAL A 240 6.14 -9.63 3.52
CA VAL A 240 6.85 -8.41 3.90
C VAL A 240 6.75 -7.34 2.80
N LEU A 241 7.01 -7.72 1.55
CA LEU A 241 6.96 -6.84 0.38
C LEU A 241 5.53 -6.38 0.08
N SER A 242 4.51 -7.22 0.29
CA SER A 242 3.10 -6.83 0.14
C SER A 242 2.68 -5.75 1.13
N VAL A 243 3.24 -5.78 2.34
CA VAL A 243 2.96 -4.79 3.39
C VAL A 243 3.78 -3.51 3.18
N SER A 244 5.03 -3.60 2.73
CA SER A 244 5.96 -2.46 2.71
C SER A 244 6.17 -1.79 1.34
N VAL A 245 6.01 -2.51 0.22
CA VAL A 245 6.31 -2.02 -1.13
C VAL A 245 5.06 -1.61 -1.90
N PHE A 246 3.93 -2.29 -1.67
CA PHE A 246 2.66 -1.97 -2.33
C PHE A 246 1.81 -0.93 -1.59
N ASN A 247 2.18 -0.56 -0.36
CA ASN A 247 1.41 0.33 0.49
C ASN A 247 2.21 1.56 0.91
N ASN A 248 2.46 2.47 -0.04
CA ASN A 248 2.80 3.87 0.29
C ASN A 248 1.54 4.69 0.70
N LYS A 249 0.53 3.99 1.21
CA LYS A 249 -0.67 4.53 1.87
C LYS A 249 -0.65 3.98 3.28
N LYS A 250 -1.00 4.81 4.27
CA LYS A 250 -1.49 4.35 5.59
C LYS A 250 -2.39 3.14 5.33
N SER A 251 -1.90 1.95 5.66
CA SER A 251 -2.62 0.71 5.44
C SER A 251 -3.31 0.40 6.75
N LEU A 252 -4.65 0.34 6.71
CA LEU A 252 -5.45 -0.09 7.84
C LEU A 252 -4.94 -1.42 8.41
N GLN A 253 -4.40 -2.31 7.55
CA GLN A 253 -3.76 -3.54 7.99
C GLN A 253 -2.55 -3.30 8.89
N LEU A 254 -1.63 -2.41 8.49
CA LEU A 254 -0.43 -2.10 9.27
C LEU A 254 -0.82 -1.43 10.59
N ASP A 255 -1.77 -0.49 10.56
CA ASP A 255 -2.26 0.19 11.76
C ASP A 255 -2.91 -0.79 12.73
N LEU A 256 -3.75 -1.72 12.25
CA LEU A 256 -4.34 -2.77 13.08
C LEU A 256 -3.27 -3.72 13.65
N GLN A 257 -2.28 -4.12 12.86
CA GLN A 257 -1.21 -5.03 13.30
C GLN A 257 -0.26 -4.40 14.32
N THR A 258 0.07 -3.12 14.14
CA THR A 258 1.10 -2.45 14.95
C THR A 258 0.55 -1.66 16.13
N LYS A 259 -0.74 -1.31 16.12
CA LYS A 259 -1.36 -0.46 17.15
C LYS A 259 -2.48 -1.13 17.93
N LEU A 260 -3.17 -2.15 17.39
CA LEU A 260 -4.28 -2.82 18.08
C LEU A 260 -3.84 -4.14 18.74
N PHE A 261 -3.43 -4.05 20.00
CA PHE A 261 -2.86 -5.17 20.74
C PHE A 261 -3.90 -6.15 21.28
N GLY A 262 -3.65 -7.45 21.11
CA GLY A 262 -4.44 -8.52 21.71
C GLY A 262 -5.85 -8.70 21.13
N GLN A 263 -6.16 -8.12 19.97
CA GLN A 263 -7.49 -8.18 19.34
C GLN A 263 -7.46 -8.83 17.95
N HIS A 264 -6.91 -10.04 17.85
CA HIS A 264 -6.74 -10.74 16.56
C HIS A 264 -8.06 -10.97 15.82
N ILE A 265 -9.14 -11.31 16.54
CA ILE A 265 -10.48 -11.47 15.95
C ILE A 265 -10.99 -10.15 15.37
N ALA A 266 -10.94 -9.07 16.16
CA ALA A 266 -11.40 -7.75 15.73
C ALA A 266 -10.59 -7.23 14.53
N SER A 267 -9.26 -7.33 14.58
CA SER A 267 -8.37 -6.95 13.48
C SER A 267 -8.73 -7.64 12.18
N ARG A 268 -8.97 -8.96 12.22
CA ARG A 268 -9.32 -9.74 11.02
C ARG A 268 -10.68 -9.34 10.45
N ILE A 269 -11.70 -9.19 11.30
CA ILE A 269 -13.05 -8.82 10.85
C ILE A 269 -13.05 -7.42 10.26
N ILE A 270 -12.46 -6.45 10.96
CA ILE A 270 -12.44 -5.03 10.56
C ILE A 270 -11.67 -4.85 9.26
N LEU A 271 -10.49 -5.46 9.14
CA LEU A 271 -9.70 -5.38 7.90
C LEU A 271 -10.51 -5.90 6.71
N LYS A 272 -11.10 -7.09 6.84
CA LYS A 272 -11.86 -7.71 5.74
C LYS A 272 -13.12 -6.91 5.40
N SER A 273 -13.89 -6.49 6.39
CA SER A 273 -15.17 -5.80 6.19
C SER A 273 -14.97 -4.40 5.63
N VAL A 274 -14.05 -3.61 6.18
CA VAL A 274 -13.78 -2.24 5.74
C VAL A 274 -13.14 -2.24 4.37
N THR A 275 -12.09 -3.03 4.13
CA THR A 275 -11.45 -3.08 2.80
C THR A 275 -12.41 -3.60 1.73
N GLY A 276 -13.19 -4.64 2.04
CA GLY A 276 -14.21 -5.17 1.14
C GLY A 276 -15.26 -4.13 0.77
N PHE A 277 -15.82 -3.43 1.77
CA PHE A 277 -16.80 -2.37 1.55
C PHE A 277 -16.23 -1.20 0.76
N MET A 278 -15.02 -0.74 1.09
CA MET A 278 -14.40 0.40 0.42
C MET A 278 -14.00 0.10 -1.02
N SER A 279 -13.68 -1.16 -1.34
CA SER A 279 -13.39 -1.61 -2.71
C SER A 279 -14.63 -1.79 -3.59
N ASN A 280 -15.83 -1.81 -3.01
CA ASN A 280 -17.08 -1.93 -3.74
C ASN A 280 -17.65 -0.55 -4.07
N ASP A 281 -17.74 -0.24 -5.37
CA ASP A 281 -18.30 1.05 -5.83
C ASP A 281 -19.82 1.14 -5.74
N ASN A 282 -20.51 0.00 -5.60
CA ASN A 282 -21.97 -0.07 -5.53
C ASN A 282 -22.44 -1.07 -4.44
N PRO A 283 -22.17 -0.77 -3.15
CA PRO A 283 -22.69 -1.59 -2.04
C PRO A 283 -24.21 -1.60 -2.03
N LYS A 284 -24.81 -2.72 -1.58
CA LYS A 284 -26.28 -2.88 -1.56
C LYS A 284 -26.95 -2.25 -0.34
N LYS A 285 -26.18 -1.97 0.71
CA LYS A 285 -26.58 -1.33 1.97
C LYS A 285 -25.33 -0.72 2.63
N PRO A 286 -25.45 0.20 3.61
CA PRO A 286 -24.29 0.71 4.34
C PRO A 286 -23.53 -0.38 5.07
N LEU A 287 -22.26 -0.12 5.38
CA LEU A 287 -21.49 -0.96 6.29
C LEU A 287 -21.90 -0.68 7.74
N VAL A 288 -22.34 -1.70 8.46
CA VAL A 288 -22.76 -1.58 9.87
C VAL A 288 -21.92 -2.51 10.75
N LEU A 289 -20.98 -1.93 11.50
CA LEU A 289 -20.13 -2.63 12.46
C LEU A 289 -20.63 -2.43 13.88
N SER A 290 -20.74 -3.50 14.65
CA SER A 290 -21.11 -3.44 16.07
C SER A 290 -20.02 -4.03 16.94
N LEU A 291 -19.31 -3.19 17.69
CA LEU A 291 -18.11 -3.51 18.46
C LEU A 291 -18.48 -3.68 19.93
N HIS A 292 -18.20 -4.87 20.48
CA HIS A 292 -18.63 -5.28 21.82
C HIS A 292 -17.47 -5.77 22.66
N GLY A 293 -17.44 -5.43 23.94
CA GLY A 293 -16.46 -6.01 24.87
C GLY A 293 -16.14 -5.13 26.07
N PRO A 294 -15.16 -5.51 26.90
CA PRO A 294 -14.77 -4.75 28.08
C PRO A 294 -14.27 -3.33 27.76
N THR A 295 -14.24 -2.46 28.76
CA THR A 295 -13.72 -1.09 28.62
C THR A 295 -12.20 -1.07 28.44
N GLY A 296 -11.68 -0.08 27.73
CA GLY A 296 -10.24 0.11 27.53
C GLY A 296 -9.53 -0.93 26.66
N THR A 297 -10.29 -1.74 25.91
CA THR A 297 -9.76 -2.80 25.03
C THR A 297 -9.51 -2.35 23.59
N GLY A 298 -9.94 -1.14 23.21
CA GLY A 298 -9.64 -0.54 21.90
C GLY A 298 -10.83 -0.26 20.97
N LYS A 299 -12.08 -0.37 21.45
CA LYS A 299 -13.28 -0.10 20.62
C LYS A 299 -13.28 1.28 19.95
N SER A 300 -13.21 2.37 20.73
CA SER A 300 -13.15 3.73 20.16
C SER A 300 -11.84 4.00 19.41
N PHE A 301 -10.75 3.38 19.87
CA PHE A 301 -9.44 3.49 19.22
C PHE A 301 -9.45 2.91 17.81
N VAL A 302 -10.10 1.76 17.58
CA VAL A 302 -10.18 1.19 16.24
C VAL A 302 -11.09 2.02 15.32
N SER A 303 -12.14 2.64 15.86
CA SER A 303 -12.95 3.59 15.09
C SER A 303 -12.12 4.76 14.60
N GLN A 304 -11.24 5.29 15.46
CA GLN A 304 -10.26 6.31 15.08
C GLN A 304 -9.30 5.79 14.01
N LEU A 305 -8.75 4.58 14.15
CA LEU A 305 -7.89 4.00 13.12
C LEU A 305 -8.60 3.86 11.77
N ILE A 306 -9.87 3.41 11.77
CA ILE A 306 -10.67 3.33 10.54
C ILE A 306 -10.84 4.72 9.93
N ALA A 307 -11.19 5.73 10.74
CA ALA A 307 -11.35 7.11 10.28
C ALA A 307 -10.04 7.68 9.71
N ASP A 308 -8.91 7.51 10.40
CA ASP A 308 -7.58 7.99 10.00
C ASP A 308 -7.05 7.36 8.70
N ASN A 309 -7.58 6.19 8.34
CA ASN A 309 -7.25 5.47 7.10
C ASN A 309 -8.22 5.77 5.95
N ILE A 310 -9.44 6.25 6.24
CA ILE A 310 -10.45 6.60 5.22
C ILE A 310 -10.44 8.10 4.90
N TYR A 311 -10.33 8.95 5.92
CA TYR A 311 -10.41 10.40 5.81
C TYR A 311 -9.06 11.05 6.11
N LYS A 312 -8.69 12.06 5.32
CA LYS A 312 -7.40 12.75 5.46
C LYS A 312 -7.22 13.40 6.84
N GLU A 313 -8.31 13.96 7.37
CA GLU A 313 -8.38 14.61 8.69
C GLU A 313 -8.82 13.61 9.79
N GLY A 314 -8.95 12.33 9.47
CA GLY A 314 -9.34 11.32 10.45
C GLY A 314 -10.66 11.64 11.14
N MET A 315 -10.63 11.68 12.46
CA MET A 315 -11.78 12.03 13.30
C MET A 315 -12.20 13.50 13.19
N ASP A 316 -11.31 14.40 12.77
CA ASP A 316 -11.60 15.84 12.62
C ASP A 316 -12.29 16.16 11.29
N SER A 317 -12.40 15.16 10.40
CA SER A 317 -13.10 15.27 9.11
C SER A 317 -14.56 15.68 9.30
N SER A 318 -15.02 16.62 8.48
CA SER A 318 -16.44 17.04 8.44
C SER A 318 -17.42 15.93 8.08
N PHE A 319 -16.93 14.77 7.63
CA PHE A 319 -17.72 13.60 7.24
C PHE A 319 -17.70 12.48 8.28
N VAL A 320 -17.06 12.69 9.43
CA VAL A 320 -17.05 11.75 10.56
C VAL A 320 -17.84 12.38 11.70
N HIS A 321 -18.84 11.67 12.19
CA HIS A 321 -19.74 12.17 13.22
C HIS A 321 -19.80 11.19 14.39
N VAL A 322 -19.53 11.69 15.60
CA VAL A 322 -19.55 10.89 16.83
C VAL A 322 -20.71 11.31 17.71
N PHE A 323 -21.51 10.35 18.13
CA PHE A 323 -22.62 10.51 19.06
C PHE A 323 -22.40 9.64 20.29
N THR A 324 -22.06 10.25 21.42
CA THR A 324 -22.08 9.59 22.73
C THR A 324 -23.46 9.73 23.36
N SER A 325 -24.07 8.61 23.78
CA SER A 325 -25.43 8.59 24.32
C SER A 325 -25.61 9.54 25.52
N GLU A 326 -24.73 9.45 26.51
CA GLU A 326 -24.84 10.23 27.76
C GLU A 326 -24.59 11.72 27.55
N LEU A 327 -23.84 12.11 26.51
CA LEU A 327 -23.53 13.51 26.22
C LEU A 327 -24.61 14.17 25.37
N HIS A 328 -25.04 13.50 24.29
CA HIS A 328 -25.95 14.09 23.30
C HIS A 328 -27.42 13.79 23.59
N PHE A 329 -27.72 12.68 24.27
CA PHE A 329 -29.10 12.22 24.52
C PHE A 329 -29.40 11.94 26.01
N PRO A 330 -29.03 12.85 26.94
CA PRO A 330 -29.05 12.57 28.39
C PRO A 330 -30.46 12.43 29.00
N HIS A 331 -31.48 13.05 28.40
CA HIS A 331 -32.80 13.17 29.00
C HIS A 331 -33.89 12.47 28.19
N SER A 332 -34.56 11.49 28.78
CA SER A 332 -35.67 10.77 28.14
C SER A 332 -36.89 11.63 27.80
N SER A 333 -37.08 12.75 28.51
CA SER A 333 -38.16 13.71 28.22
C SER A 333 -38.02 14.41 26.87
N HIS A 334 -36.82 14.46 26.29
CA HIS A 334 -36.55 15.10 25.00
C HIS A 334 -36.41 14.10 23.85
N LEU A 335 -36.82 12.85 24.06
CA LEU A 335 -36.62 11.74 23.14
C LEU A 335 -37.10 12.06 21.72
N ASP A 336 -38.29 12.63 21.57
CA ASP A 336 -38.83 12.93 20.23
C ASP A 336 -38.06 14.06 19.52
N THR A 337 -37.59 15.07 20.27
CA THR A 337 -36.70 16.10 19.73
C THR A 337 -35.38 15.50 19.26
N TYR A 338 -34.78 14.62 20.05
CA TYR A 338 -33.52 13.96 19.69
C TYR A 338 -33.66 13.08 18.45
N LYS A 339 -34.77 12.34 18.33
CA LYS A 339 -35.07 11.56 17.12
C LYS A 339 -35.09 12.45 15.90
N SER A 340 -35.86 13.55 15.93
CA SER A 340 -35.98 14.46 14.79
C SER A 340 -34.64 15.11 14.43
N GLN A 341 -33.88 15.57 15.41
CA GLN A 341 -32.55 16.16 15.19
C GLN A 341 -31.56 15.16 14.59
N LEU A 342 -31.52 13.94 15.12
CA LEU A 342 -30.62 12.89 14.64
C LEU A 342 -30.94 12.47 13.20
N GLN A 343 -32.22 12.27 12.89
CA GLN A 343 -32.69 11.95 11.54
C GLN A 343 -32.32 13.05 10.54
N GLN A 344 -32.56 14.31 10.90
CA GLN A 344 -32.21 15.45 10.05
C GLN A 344 -30.69 15.57 9.86
N TRP A 345 -29.91 15.33 10.92
CA TRP A 345 -28.45 15.38 10.86
C TRP A 345 -27.88 14.30 9.94
N ILE A 346 -28.32 13.05 10.09
CA ILE A 346 -27.88 11.92 9.25
C ILE A 346 -28.25 12.21 7.79
N LYS A 347 -29.51 12.57 7.51
CA LYS A 347 -29.99 12.87 6.16
C LYS A 347 -29.20 14.01 5.51
N GLY A 348 -28.98 15.11 6.23
CA GLY A 348 -28.25 16.27 5.72
C GLY A 348 -26.80 15.94 5.37
N ASN A 349 -26.09 15.24 6.25
CA ASN A 349 -24.67 14.89 6.01
C ASN A 349 -24.51 13.86 4.90
N VAL A 350 -25.39 12.85 4.81
CA VAL A 350 -25.33 11.86 3.73
C VAL A 350 -25.69 12.48 2.38
N THR A 351 -26.59 13.47 2.36
CA THR A 351 -26.92 14.23 1.15
C THR A 351 -25.70 15.00 0.64
N ASN A 352 -24.91 15.58 1.55
CA ASN A 352 -23.65 16.27 1.21
C ASN A 352 -22.56 15.29 0.78
N CYS A 353 -22.43 14.15 1.48
CA CYS A 353 -21.45 13.12 1.20
C CYS A 353 -21.99 11.73 1.53
N GLY A 354 -22.25 10.93 0.49
CA GLY A 354 -22.73 9.56 0.65
C GLY A 354 -21.78 8.61 1.37
N ARG A 355 -20.50 8.98 1.54
CA ARG A 355 -19.48 8.25 2.32
C ARG A 355 -19.27 8.87 3.70
N SER A 356 -20.31 9.41 4.33
CA SER A 356 -20.23 9.86 5.72
C SER A 356 -20.15 8.67 6.69
N MET A 357 -19.44 8.85 7.79
CA MET A 357 -19.27 7.86 8.86
C MET A 357 -19.95 8.35 10.14
N PHE A 358 -20.74 7.48 10.75
CA PHE A 358 -21.45 7.75 12.00
C PHE A 358 -21.02 6.74 13.06
N ILE A 359 -20.45 7.24 14.15
CA ILE A 359 -19.99 6.46 15.29
C ILE A 359 -20.95 6.74 16.44
N PHE A 360 -21.61 5.70 16.96
CA PHE A 360 -22.46 5.80 18.14
C PHE A 360 -21.76 5.10 19.30
N ASP A 361 -21.34 5.90 20.28
CA ASP A 361 -20.66 5.42 21.48
C ASP A 361 -21.67 5.21 22.61
N GLU A 362 -21.37 4.25 23.48
CA GLU A 362 -22.22 3.85 24.61
C GLU A 362 -23.64 3.45 24.17
N MET A 363 -23.72 2.63 23.11
CA MET A 363 -24.99 2.15 22.58
C MET A 363 -25.79 1.33 23.61
N ASP A 364 -25.14 0.74 24.63
CA ASP A 364 -25.79 0.11 25.81
C ASP A 364 -26.66 1.06 26.61
N ASN A 365 -26.36 2.35 26.55
CA ASN A 365 -27.07 3.41 27.26
C ASN A 365 -27.98 4.22 26.33
N MET A 366 -28.11 3.83 25.05
CA MET A 366 -28.94 4.54 24.09
C MET A 366 -30.41 4.15 24.23
N GLN A 367 -31.29 5.14 24.31
CA GLN A 367 -32.73 4.89 24.46
C GLN A 367 -33.28 4.15 23.23
N PRO A 368 -34.10 3.10 23.41
CA PRO A 368 -34.67 2.33 22.31
C PRO A 368 -35.31 3.13 21.18
N GLY A 369 -36.09 4.16 21.52
CA GLY A 369 -36.75 4.99 20.51
C GLY A 369 -35.79 5.76 19.60
N LEU A 370 -34.57 6.06 20.05
CA LEU A 370 -33.53 6.65 19.20
C LEU A 370 -32.94 5.61 18.25
N ILE A 371 -32.70 4.39 18.74
CA ILE A 371 -32.24 3.27 17.91
C ILE A 371 -33.28 2.97 16.82
N ASP A 372 -34.58 2.99 17.16
CA ASP A 372 -35.67 2.84 16.20
C ASP A 372 -35.63 3.90 15.09
N SER A 373 -35.25 5.13 15.43
CA SER A 373 -35.21 6.25 14.47
C SER A 373 -34.10 6.14 13.43
N ILE A 374 -33.02 5.40 13.73
CA ILE A 374 -31.89 5.21 12.80
C ILE A 374 -32.02 3.96 11.93
N LYS A 375 -32.88 2.99 12.29
CA LYS A 375 -33.03 1.71 11.57
C LYS A 375 -33.22 1.84 10.07
N PRO A 376 -34.06 2.76 9.56
CA PRO A 376 -34.29 2.85 8.12
C PRO A 376 -32.97 3.06 7.36
N TYR A 377 -32.05 3.86 7.92
CA TYR A 377 -30.78 4.18 7.26
C TYR A 377 -29.81 3.00 7.19
N LEU A 378 -30.05 1.91 7.93
CA LEU A 378 -29.20 0.70 7.98
C LEU A 378 -29.67 -0.42 7.04
N ASP A 379 -30.88 -0.29 6.47
CA ASP A 379 -31.55 -1.33 5.68
C ASP A 379 -31.10 -1.30 4.19
N TYR A 380 -31.56 -2.26 3.39
CA TYR A 380 -31.17 -2.47 1.99
C TYR A 380 -31.84 -1.50 0.98
N HIS A 381 -32.44 -0.42 1.46
CA HIS A 381 -33.13 0.55 0.63
C HIS A 381 -32.19 1.16 -0.43
N GLU A 382 -32.70 1.35 -1.65
CA GLU A 382 -31.99 2.10 -2.70
C GLU A 382 -31.83 3.55 -2.32
N ASN A 383 -32.96 4.15 -1.96
CA ASN A 383 -33.07 5.52 -1.50
C ASN A 383 -34.12 5.59 -0.39
N LEU A 384 -33.90 6.51 0.55
CA LEU A 384 -34.89 6.96 1.53
C LEU A 384 -35.00 8.47 1.40
N ASP A 385 -36.22 8.96 1.14
CA ASP A 385 -36.48 10.37 0.81
C ASP A 385 -35.55 10.95 -0.29
N GLY A 386 -35.25 10.14 -1.31
CA GLY A 386 -34.37 10.55 -2.43
C GLY A 386 -32.87 10.52 -2.12
N VAL A 387 -32.45 10.06 -0.94
CA VAL A 387 -31.04 9.97 -0.53
C VAL A 387 -30.61 8.51 -0.41
N SER A 388 -29.46 8.15 -0.97
CA SER A 388 -28.89 6.81 -0.84
C SER A 388 -27.90 6.73 0.33
N TYR A 389 -28.16 5.82 1.27
CA TYR A 389 -27.31 5.59 2.44
C TYR A 389 -26.31 4.45 2.23
N ARG A 390 -26.35 3.79 1.07
CA ARG A 390 -25.60 2.55 0.81
C ARG A 390 -24.09 2.67 0.95
N LYS A 391 -23.54 3.86 0.77
CA LYS A 391 -22.10 4.14 0.86
C LYS A 391 -21.66 4.64 2.25
N ALA A 392 -22.61 4.85 3.17
CA ALA A 392 -22.31 5.31 4.51
C ALA A 392 -21.76 4.18 5.38
N ILE A 393 -21.09 4.57 6.47
CA ILE A 393 -20.52 3.64 7.46
C ILE A 393 -21.13 3.96 8.82
N PHE A 394 -21.65 2.94 9.49
CA PHE A 394 -22.18 3.03 10.84
C PHE A 394 -21.36 2.14 11.77
N ILE A 395 -20.85 2.70 12.86
CA ILE A 395 -20.07 1.99 13.87
C ILE A 395 -20.76 2.15 15.22
N PHE A 396 -21.13 1.05 15.84
CA PHE A 396 -21.76 1.01 17.16
C PHE A 396 -20.78 0.48 18.19
N LEU A 397 -20.55 1.22 19.27
CA LEU A 397 -19.65 0.82 20.35
C LEU A 397 -20.47 0.49 21.59
N SER A 398 -20.21 -0.67 22.19
CA SER A 398 -20.93 -1.08 23.39
C SER A 398 -20.10 -1.95 24.34
N ASN A 399 -20.46 -1.92 25.62
CA ASN A 399 -19.96 -2.84 26.64
C ASN A 399 -20.86 -4.06 26.88
N ALA A 400 -21.95 -4.22 26.12
CA ALA A 400 -22.79 -5.41 26.20
C ALA A 400 -22.00 -6.69 25.84
N GLY A 401 -22.40 -7.81 26.44
CA GLY A 401 -21.72 -9.09 26.27
C GLY A 401 -20.34 -9.20 26.90
N ARG A 402 -19.84 -8.15 27.59
CA ARG A 402 -18.50 -8.18 28.19
C ARG A 402 -18.27 -9.34 29.16
N GLU A 403 -19.27 -9.69 29.98
CA GLU A 403 -19.13 -10.73 31.00
C GLU A 403 -18.92 -12.10 30.36
N GLY A 404 -19.71 -12.42 29.34
CA GLY A 404 -19.52 -13.68 28.63
C GLY A 404 -18.23 -13.70 27.82
N ILE A 405 -17.84 -12.60 27.17
CA ILE A 405 -16.56 -12.53 26.43
C ILE A 405 -15.38 -12.78 27.39
N ILE A 406 -15.42 -12.16 28.57
CA ILE A 406 -14.45 -12.37 29.64
C ILE A 406 -14.44 -13.84 30.06
N GLN A 407 -15.61 -14.44 30.29
CA GLN A 407 -15.72 -15.82 30.76
C GLN A 407 -15.15 -16.80 29.73
N THR A 408 -15.51 -16.67 28.45
CA THR A 408 -14.96 -17.51 27.38
C THR A 408 -13.44 -17.39 27.28
N ALA A 409 -12.90 -16.17 27.38
CA ALA A 409 -11.44 -15.96 27.36
C ALA A 409 -10.76 -16.58 28.59
N LEU A 410 -11.40 -16.53 29.75
CA LEU A 410 -10.90 -17.17 30.97
C LEU A 410 -10.92 -18.70 30.86
N ASP A 411 -11.97 -19.27 30.30
CA ASP A 411 -12.13 -20.72 30.13
C ASP A 411 -11.09 -21.28 29.16
N PHE A 412 -10.82 -20.59 28.04
CA PHE A 412 -9.73 -20.93 27.11
C PHE A 412 -8.38 -20.98 27.82
N ARG A 413 -8.08 -19.95 28.63
CA ARG A 413 -6.84 -19.90 29.38
C ARG A 413 -6.75 -21.02 30.43
N LYS A 414 -7.86 -21.32 31.13
CA LYS A 414 -7.92 -22.41 32.11
C LYS A 414 -7.73 -23.79 31.45
N ALA A 415 -8.13 -23.92 30.19
CA ALA A 415 -7.87 -25.11 29.38
C ALA A 415 -6.42 -25.17 28.84
N GLY A 416 -5.56 -24.19 29.15
CA GLY A 416 -4.18 -24.14 28.68
C GLY A 416 -4.03 -23.83 27.20
N ARG A 417 -5.06 -23.25 26.57
CA ARG A 417 -5.06 -22.89 25.14
C ARG A 417 -4.55 -21.48 24.94
N ASP A 418 -3.90 -21.25 23.81
CA ASP A 418 -3.44 -19.91 23.46
C ASP A 418 -4.63 -19.01 23.12
N ARG A 419 -4.50 -17.73 23.48
CA ARG A 419 -5.52 -16.71 23.20
C ARG A 419 -5.80 -16.61 21.70
N GLU A 420 -4.74 -16.71 20.91
CA GLU A 420 -4.77 -16.58 19.46
C GLU A 420 -5.53 -17.73 18.76
N GLU A 421 -5.78 -18.84 19.46
CA GLU A 421 -6.67 -19.91 18.99
C GLU A 421 -8.17 -19.57 19.11
N LEU A 422 -8.53 -18.53 19.87
CA LEU A 422 -9.91 -18.15 20.09
C LEU A 422 -10.48 -17.58 18.78
N GLU A 423 -11.59 -18.15 18.30
CA GLU A 423 -12.23 -17.76 17.05
C GLU A 423 -13.59 -17.09 17.29
N LEU A 424 -14.15 -16.46 16.25
CA LEU A 424 -15.45 -15.81 16.34
C LEU A 424 -16.56 -16.79 16.78
N LYS A 425 -16.53 -18.02 16.26
CA LYS A 425 -17.50 -19.09 16.57
C LYS A 425 -17.60 -19.39 18.07
N ASP A 426 -16.51 -19.22 18.82
CA ASP A 426 -16.47 -19.48 20.26
C ASP A 426 -17.20 -18.37 21.06
N LEU A 427 -17.38 -17.21 20.44
CA LEU A 427 -18.02 -16.03 21.02
C LEU A 427 -19.43 -15.78 20.46
N GLU A 428 -19.82 -16.40 19.34
CA GLU A 428 -21.12 -16.21 18.71
C GLU A 428 -22.29 -16.54 19.64
N THR A 429 -22.20 -17.63 20.41
CA THR A 429 -23.24 -18.01 21.38
C THR A 429 -23.35 -16.99 22.52
N VAL A 430 -22.21 -16.48 22.97
CA VAL A 430 -22.17 -15.50 24.07
C VAL A 430 -22.67 -14.14 23.60
N LEU A 431 -22.20 -13.69 22.45
CA LEU A 431 -22.68 -12.47 21.81
C LEU A 431 -24.17 -12.62 21.59
N SER A 432 -24.65 -13.74 21.07
CA SER A 432 -26.07 -13.89 20.81
C SER A 432 -26.94 -13.86 22.07
N VAL A 433 -26.58 -14.56 23.14
CA VAL A 433 -27.38 -14.55 24.37
C VAL A 433 -27.32 -13.19 25.08
N SER A 434 -26.12 -12.60 25.19
CA SER A 434 -25.90 -11.39 26.00
C SER A 434 -26.37 -10.12 25.32
N VAL A 435 -26.23 -10.10 24.00
CA VAL A 435 -26.59 -8.97 23.14
C VAL A 435 -28.07 -9.10 22.76
N PHE A 436 -28.64 -10.30 22.58
CA PHE A 436 -30.01 -10.44 22.07
C PHE A 436 -31.11 -10.71 23.11
N ASN A 437 -30.80 -11.26 24.31
CA ASN A 437 -31.86 -11.73 25.25
C ASN A 437 -32.04 -10.90 26.54
N ASN A 438 -31.23 -9.88 26.80
CA ASN A 438 -31.31 -9.17 28.09
C ASN A 438 -32.37 -8.07 28.09
N LYS A 439 -33.54 -8.34 28.68
CA LYS A 439 -34.65 -7.38 28.82
C LYS A 439 -34.29 -6.08 29.56
N ASN A 440 -33.20 -6.07 30.32
CA ASN A 440 -32.72 -4.91 31.10
C ASN A 440 -31.41 -4.29 30.58
N SER A 441 -30.77 -4.87 29.55
CA SER A 441 -29.56 -4.32 28.90
C SER A 441 -29.94 -3.95 27.47
N GLY A 442 -30.68 -2.84 27.36
CA GLY A 442 -31.48 -2.47 26.20
C GLY A 442 -30.71 -1.98 24.98
N LEU A 443 -29.90 -2.82 24.33
CA LEU A 443 -29.39 -2.50 23.00
C LEU A 443 -30.26 -3.00 21.85
N TRP A 444 -31.01 -4.07 22.05
CA TRP A 444 -31.61 -4.79 20.93
C TRP A 444 -33.05 -5.14 21.23
N HIS A 445 -33.96 -4.22 20.90
CA HIS A 445 -35.28 -4.67 20.47
C HIS A 445 -35.07 -5.51 19.22
N THR A 446 -35.35 -6.81 19.33
CA THR A 446 -35.43 -7.87 18.30
C THR A 446 -35.33 -7.37 16.85
N SER A 447 -36.15 -6.40 16.47
CA SER A 447 -36.20 -5.70 15.17
C SER A 447 -34.89 -5.20 14.50
N LEU A 448 -33.80 -4.83 15.21
CA LEU A 448 -32.52 -4.49 14.52
C LEU A 448 -31.80 -5.74 13.97
N ILE A 449 -31.98 -6.88 14.66
CA ILE A 449 -31.35 -8.17 14.34
C ILE A 449 -32.27 -9.03 13.48
N ASP A 450 -33.59 -8.96 13.69
CA ASP A 450 -34.61 -9.67 12.90
C ASP A 450 -34.52 -9.36 11.40
N LYS A 451 -33.88 -8.24 11.04
CA LYS A 451 -33.63 -7.80 9.65
C LYS A 451 -32.17 -7.89 9.19
N ASN A 452 -31.24 -8.46 9.98
CA ASN A 452 -29.80 -8.47 9.68
C ASN A 452 -29.23 -7.07 9.31
N LEU A 453 -29.63 -6.03 10.06
CA LEU A 453 -29.19 -4.67 9.78
C LEU A 453 -27.72 -4.45 10.16
N VAL A 454 -27.22 -5.18 11.17
CA VAL A 454 -25.79 -5.26 11.50
C VAL A 454 -25.10 -6.26 10.58
N ASP A 455 -24.00 -5.86 9.94
CA ASP A 455 -23.20 -6.77 9.11
C ASP A 455 -22.29 -7.65 9.93
N PHE A 456 -21.60 -7.06 10.91
CA PHE A 456 -20.59 -7.76 11.70
C PHE A 456 -20.67 -7.37 13.17
N PHE A 457 -20.80 -8.38 14.03
CA PHE A 457 -20.57 -8.27 15.46
C PHE A 457 -19.09 -8.55 15.73
N VAL A 458 -18.39 -7.56 16.28
CA VAL A 458 -16.94 -7.55 16.44
C VAL A 458 -16.58 -7.60 17.93
N PRO A 459 -16.17 -8.76 18.47
CA PRO A 459 -15.82 -8.88 19.87
C PRO A 459 -14.42 -8.31 20.16
N PHE A 460 -14.31 -7.65 21.31
CA PHE A 460 -13.07 -7.16 21.91
C PHE A 460 -12.80 -7.95 23.19
N LEU A 461 -11.66 -8.61 23.22
CA LEU A 461 -11.23 -9.47 24.31
C LEU A 461 -10.59 -8.63 25.43
N PRO A 462 -10.68 -9.06 26.70
CA PRO A 462 -9.98 -8.42 27.81
C PRO A 462 -8.45 -8.45 27.61
N LEU A 463 -7.75 -7.42 28.09
CA LEU A 463 -6.30 -7.28 27.89
C LEU A 463 -5.50 -7.92 29.02
N GLU A 464 -4.58 -8.82 28.67
CA GLU A 464 -3.56 -9.38 29.56
C GLU A 464 -2.42 -8.40 29.86
N TYR A 465 -1.60 -8.74 30.87
CA TYR A 465 -0.41 -7.99 31.27
C TYR A 465 0.48 -7.58 30.09
N ARG A 466 0.80 -8.53 29.19
CA ARG A 466 1.64 -8.27 27.99
C ARG A 466 1.08 -7.15 27.11
N HIS A 467 -0.23 -7.08 26.94
CA HIS A 467 -0.87 -6.04 26.13
C HIS A 467 -0.84 -4.67 26.83
N VAL A 468 -0.94 -4.65 28.16
CA VAL A 468 -0.78 -3.41 28.95
C VAL A 468 0.63 -2.85 28.77
N VAL A 469 1.67 -3.69 28.86
CA VAL A 469 3.06 -3.27 28.59
C VAL A 469 3.19 -2.68 27.18
N GLN A 470 2.61 -3.34 26.17
CA GLN A 470 2.61 -2.82 24.79
C GLN A 470 1.92 -1.45 24.68
N CYS A 471 0.77 -1.26 25.34
CA CYS A 471 0.11 0.04 25.38
C CYS A 471 0.96 1.13 26.06
N VAL A 472 1.66 0.82 27.15
CA VAL A 472 2.54 1.79 27.83
C VAL A 472 3.70 2.19 26.91
N MET A 473 4.34 1.21 26.25
CA MET A 473 5.42 1.47 25.29
C MET A 473 4.93 2.33 24.11
N ALA A 474 3.72 2.06 23.62
CA ALA A 474 3.10 2.87 22.57
C ALA A 474 2.79 4.30 23.03
N GLU A 475 2.31 4.48 24.25
CA GLU A 475 2.05 5.81 24.84
C GLU A 475 3.34 6.61 25.03
N MET A 476 4.44 6.00 25.49
CA MET A 476 5.75 6.65 25.57
C MET A 476 6.18 7.18 24.20
N LYS A 477 6.06 6.35 23.17
CA LYS A 477 6.35 6.73 21.78
C LYS A 477 5.47 7.89 21.31
N ALA A 478 4.16 7.87 21.63
CA ALA A 478 3.23 8.93 21.29
C ALA A 478 3.60 10.27 21.96
N ARG A 479 4.13 10.23 23.19
CA ARG A 479 4.61 11.39 23.95
C ARG A 479 6.05 11.81 23.60
N ARG A 480 6.70 11.16 22.63
CA ARG A 480 8.11 11.38 22.27
C ARG A 480 9.08 11.14 23.45
N VAL A 481 8.68 10.29 24.40
CA VAL A 481 9.55 9.78 25.45
C VAL A 481 10.20 8.48 24.94
N PRO A 482 11.51 8.29 25.10
CA PRO A 482 12.17 7.03 24.71
C PRO A 482 11.48 5.82 25.36
N PRO A 483 10.98 4.85 24.58
CA PRO A 483 10.30 3.69 25.14
C PRO A 483 11.24 2.86 26.02
N ALA A 484 10.88 2.71 27.29
CA ALA A 484 11.69 2.01 28.28
C ALA A 484 10.90 0.83 28.85
N HIS A 485 11.32 -0.40 28.51
CA HIS A 485 10.59 -1.61 28.88
C HIS A 485 10.48 -1.79 30.40
N ASN A 486 11.53 -1.46 31.16
CA ASN A 486 11.52 -1.50 32.62
C ASN A 486 10.43 -0.58 33.22
N VAL A 487 10.26 0.61 32.67
CA VAL A 487 9.23 1.56 33.10
C VAL A 487 7.84 1.04 32.73
N ALA A 488 7.68 0.51 31.51
CA ALA A 488 6.42 -0.08 31.06
C ALA A 488 6.00 -1.29 31.91
N ASP A 489 6.96 -2.15 32.26
CA ASP A 489 6.77 -3.30 33.15
C ASP A 489 6.37 -2.86 34.57
N GLN A 490 7.08 -1.88 35.14
CA GLN A 490 6.78 -1.35 36.47
C GLN A 490 5.36 -0.76 36.52
N MET A 491 4.99 0.04 35.53
CA MET A 491 3.67 0.65 35.47
C MET A 491 2.56 -0.39 35.23
N ALA A 492 2.81 -1.42 34.40
CA ALA A 492 1.85 -2.49 34.16
C ALA A 492 1.54 -3.26 35.45
N LYS A 493 2.53 -3.48 36.33
CA LYS A 493 2.32 -4.14 37.65
C LYS A 493 1.34 -3.40 38.56
N ASP A 494 1.26 -2.08 38.41
CA ASP A 494 0.41 -1.19 39.22
C ASP A 494 -1.02 -1.02 38.63
N VAL A 495 -1.34 -1.78 37.58
CA VAL A 495 -2.70 -1.94 37.07
C VAL A 495 -3.45 -3.01 37.89
N VAL A 496 -4.75 -2.82 38.05
CA VAL A 496 -5.62 -3.78 38.75
C VAL A 496 -6.01 -4.89 37.78
N TYR A 497 -5.76 -6.14 38.18
CA TYR A 497 -6.08 -7.33 37.38
C TYR A 497 -7.17 -8.18 38.01
N PHE A 498 -7.95 -8.86 37.16
CA PHE A 498 -9.04 -9.75 37.55
C PHE A 498 -9.00 -11.09 36.75
N PRO A 499 -9.64 -12.16 37.25
CA PRO A 499 -10.21 -12.31 38.60
C PRO A 499 -9.15 -12.20 39.70
N LYS A 500 -9.55 -12.00 40.96
CA LYS A 500 -8.62 -11.73 42.07
C LYS A 500 -7.58 -12.83 42.30
N ALA A 501 -7.95 -14.09 42.05
CA ALA A 501 -7.06 -15.23 42.28
C ALA A 501 -6.01 -15.36 41.17
N GLU A 502 -6.44 -15.31 39.90
CA GLU A 502 -5.56 -15.55 38.75
C GLU A 502 -4.88 -14.28 38.21
N ARG A 503 -5.39 -13.08 38.55
CA ARG A 503 -4.88 -11.74 38.14
C ARG A 503 -4.51 -11.68 36.65
N VAL A 504 -5.45 -12.05 35.79
CA VAL A 504 -5.19 -12.28 34.35
C VAL A 504 -5.36 -11.03 33.51
N PHE A 505 -6.50 -10.37 33.68
CA PHE A 505 -7.00 -9.35 32.77
C PHE A 505 -7.03 -8.00 33.45
N SER A 506 -6.58 -6.95 32.76
CA SER A 506 -6.65 -5.57 33.25
C SER A 506 -8.10 -5.11 33.37
N SER A 507 -8.49 -4.62 34.56
CA SER A 507 -9.85 -4.13 34.83
C SER A 507 -10.21 -2.89 34.00
N THR A 508 -9.22 -2.08 33.64
CA THR A 508 -9.40 -0.85 32.85
C THR A 508 -8.85 -0.96 31.43
N GLY A 509 -8.39 -2.14 31.01
CA GLY A 509 -7.60 -2.30 29.79
C GLY A 509 -6.43 -1.29 29.77
N CYS A 510 -6.34 -0.51 28.69
CA CYS A 510 -5.36 0.55 28.50
C CYS A 510 -5.88 1.98 28.79
N LYS A 511 -7.13 2.12 29.29
CA LYS A 511 -7.80 3.43 29.43
C LYS A 511 -7.09 4.41 30.38
N THR A 512 -6.44 3.91 31.43
CA THR A 512 -5.80 4.72 32.48
C THR A 512 -4.30 4.91 32.27
N ILE A 513 -3.74 4.40 31.17
CA ILE A 513 -2.29 4.40 30.94
C ILE A 513 -1.76 5.83 30.78
N SER A 514 -2.41 6.64 29.94
CA SER A 514 -1.94 8.00 29.67
C SER A 514 -1.85 8.85 30.96
N SER A 515 -2.85 8.79 31.84
CA SER A 515 -2.82 9.55 33.10
C SER A 515 -1.79 9.01 34.11
N LYS A 516 -1.61 7.68 34.16
CA LYS A 516 -0.65 7.05 35.08
C LYS A 516 0.80 7.22 34.64
N LEU A 517 1.09 7.26 33.34
CA LEU A 517 2.47 7.35 32.83
C LEU A 517 3.21 8.59 33.36
N ALA A 518 2.48 9.69 33.63
CA ALA A 518 3.05 10.92 34.19
C ALA A 518 3.71 10.75 35.58
N TYR A 519 3.46 9.65 36.29
CA TYR A 519 4.14 9.35 37.57
C TYR A 519 5.44 8.56 37.40
N TYR A 520 5.75 8.11 36.18
CA TYR A 520 6.87 7.23 35.87
C TYR A 520 7.88 7.85 34.87
N THR A 521 7.50 8.95 34.22
CA THR A 521 8.28 9.72 33.25
C THR A 521 8.24 11.18 33.64
#